data_AF-R5NMT4-F1
#
_entry.id   AF-R5NMT4-F1
#
_cell.length_a   1.000
_cell.length_b   1.000
_cell.length_c   1.000
_cell.angle_alpha   90.00
_cell.angle_beta   90.00
_cell.angle_gamma   90.00
#
_symmetry.space_group_name_H-M   'P 1'
#
loop_
_entity.id
_entity.type
_entity.pdbx_description
1 polymer ?
#
loop_
_entity_poly.entity_id
_entity_poly.type
_entity_poly.pdbx_seq_one_letter_code
_entity_poly.pdbx_strand_id
1 'polypeptide(L)' 'MHMAYYIVSGGDYVEAGQVIGYVGLTGQTSGPHLHFGIGNYDGSWPPAYVNPHNYIG' A
#
# COMPACT_ATOMS: atom_id res chain seq x y z
N MET A 1 -3.82 -1.51 -0.62
CA MET A 1 -5.02 -1.49 -1.49
C MET A 1 -6.28 -1.61 -0.63
N HIS A 2 -7.47 -1.57 -1.23
CA HIS A 2 -8.77 -1.70 -0.53
C HIS A 2 -9.08 -0.61 0.50
N MET A 3 -8.51 0.58 0.36
CA MET A 3 -8.68 1.67 1.33
C MET A 3 -10.10 2.25 1.27
N ALA A 4 -10.63 2.69 2.41
CA ALA A 4 -11.86 3.50 2.48
C ALA A 4 -11.56 4.95 2.15
N TYR A 5 -10.45 5.48 2.69
CA TYR A 5 -10.02 6.87 2.52
C TYR A 5 -8.50 6.96 2.48
N TYR A 6 -7.99 7.89 1.69
CA TYR A 6 -6.60 8.33 1.68
C TYR A 6 -6.52 9.69 2.39
N ILE A 7 -5.48 9.90 3.19
CA ILE A 7 -5.20 11.21 3.83
C ILE A 7 -3.87 11.83 3.36
N VAL A 8 -3.33 11.28 2.27
CA VAL A 8 -2.16 11.78 1.54
C VAL A 8 -2.49 11.89 0.05
N SER A 9 -1.70 12.67 -0.67
CA SER A 9 -1.83 12.92 -2.11
C SER A 9 -0.55 12.54 -2.86
N GLY A 10 -0.67 12.39 -4.19
CA GLY A 10 0.48 12.13 -5.05
C GLY A 10 1.48 13.29 -4.98
N GLY A 11 2.72 12.98 -4.61
CA GLY A 11 3.79 13.97 -4.42
C GLY A 11 4.13 14.29 -2.96
N ASP A 12 3.32 13.83 -2.00
CA ASP A 12 3.61 14.00 -0.58
C ASP A 12 4.81 13.14 -0.15
N TYR A 13 5.69 13.72 0.66
CA TYR A 13 6.69 12.98 1.41
C TYR A 13 6.09 12.49 2.73
N VAL A 14 6.37 11.25 3.10
CA VAL A 14 5.86 10.62 4.33
C VAL A 14 6.99 10.02 5.16
N GLU A 15 6.78 9.95 6.47
CA GLU A 15 7.72 9.35 7.42
C GLU A 15 7.22 7.99 7.93
N ALA A 16 8.13 7.14 8.40
CA ALA A 16 7.77 5.85 8.98
C ALA A 16 6.87 6.05 10.21
N GLY A 17 5.73 5.35 10.24
CA GLY A 17 4.72 5.48 11.30
C GLY A 17 3.66 6.56 11.05
N GLN A 18 3.81 7.38 10.00
CA GLN A 18 2.77 8.33 9.61
C GLN A 18 1.52 7.61 9.10
N VAL A 19 0.35 8.05 9.55
CA VAL A 19 -0.94 7.56 9.02
C VAL A 19 -1.13 8.10 7.61
N ILE A 20 -1.42 7.21 6.65
CA ILE A 20 -1.61 7.57 5.24
C ILE A 20 -3.04 7.31 4.73
N GLY A 21 -3.88 6.62 5.51
CA GLY A 21 -5.26 6.34 5.15
C GLY A 21 -5.92 5.35 6.09
N TYR A 22 -7.13 4.93 5.72
CA TYR A 22 -7.97 4.04 6.49
C TYR A 22 -8.37 2.81 5.67
N VAL A 23 -8.26 1.62 6.27
CA VAL A 23 -8.66 0.34 5.65
C VAL A 23 -10.15 0.37 5.30
N GLY A 24 -10.51 -0.27 4.19
CA GLY A 24 -11.89 -0.36 3.72
C GLY A 24 -12.19 -1.64 2.94
N LEU A 25 -13.13 -1.53 2.01
CA LEU A 25 -13.65 -2.63 1.19
C LEU A 25 -13.76 -2.25 -0.30
N THR A 26 -12.94 -1.32 -0.76
CA THR A 26 -12.99 -0.87 -2.16
C THR A 26 -12.34 -1.88 -3.10
N GLY A 27 -12.85 -2.01 -4.34
CA GLY A 27 -12.33 -2.92 -5.36
C GLY A 27 -12.76 -4.38 -5.17
N GLN A 28 -11.91 -5.32 -5.57
CA GLN A 28 -12.17 -6.76 -5.46
C GLN A 28 -11.65 -7.30 -4.12
N THR A 29 -12.54 -7.52 -3.17
CA THR A 29 -12.22 -8.00 -1.82
C THR A 29 -13.43 -8.70 -1.19
N SER A 30 -13.21 -9.65 -0.29
CA SER A 30 -14.25 -10.41 0.42
C SER A 30 -14.58 -9.87 1.82
N GLY A 31 -13.81 -8.90 2.33
CA GLY A 31 -13.99 -8.33 3.65
C GLY A 31 -12.94 -7.25 3.95
N PRO A 32 -13.15 -6.39 4.97
CA PRO A 32 -12.21 -5.32 5.29
C PRO A 32 -10.84 -5.88 5.72
N HIS A 33 -9.78 -5.55 4.98
CA HIS A 33 -8.41 -5.99 5.28
C HIS A 33 -7.38 -5.07 4.62
N LEU A 34 -6.14 -5.09 5.11
CA LEU A 34 -5.02 -4.42 4.49
C LEU A 34 -4.31 -5.37 3.51
N HIS A 35 -4.37 -5.07 2.22
CA HIS A 35 -3.45 -5.66 1.24
C HIS A 35 -2.21 -4.76 1.13
N PHE A 36 -1.07 -5.25 1.61
CA PHE A 36 0.23 -4.58 1.59
C PHE A 36 1.19 -5.35 0.66
N GLY A 37 1.74 -4.67 -0.34
CA GLY A 37 2.68 -5.23 -1.31
C GLY A 37 3.93 -4.39 -1.40
N ILE A 38 5.06 -5.05 -1.64
CA ILE A 38 6.37 -4.42 -1.86
C ILE A 38 6.84 -4.80 -3.26
N GLY A 39 7.41 -3.85 -3.99
CA GLY A 39 8.02 -4.08 -5.29
C GLY A 39 9.20 -3.15 -5.52
N ASN A 40 10.12 -3.56 -6.38
CA ASN A 40 11.26 -2.73 -6.77
C ASN A 40 10.79 -1.62 -7.70
N TYR A 41 11.19 -0.38 -7.42
CA TYR A 41 10.92 0.76 -8.29
C TYR A 41 12.07 0.92 -9.28
N ASP A 42 11.89 0.42 -10.50
CA ASP A 42 12.83 0.53 -11.63
C ASP A 42 12.25 1.35 -12.81
N GLY A 43 11.11 2.00 -12.60
CA GLY A 43 10.37 2.74 -13.62
C GLY A 43 9.37 1.89 -14.42
N SER A 44 9.34 0.57 -14.23
CA SER A 44 8.31 -0.30 -14.83
C SER A 44 7.00 -0.29 -14.05
N TRP A 45 5.88 -0.47 -14.75
CA TRP A 45 4.57 -0.66 -14.13
C TRP A 45 3.80 -1.82 -14.78
N PRO A 46 3.30 -2.80 -14.00
CA PRO A 46 3.44 -2.94 -12.55
C PRO A 46 4.88 -3.26 -12.12
N PRO A 47 5.27 -2.94 -10.87
CA PRO A 47 6.61 -3.25 -10.38
C PRO A 47 6.80 -4.77 -10.22
N ALA A 48 8.05 -5.22 -10.21
CA ALA A 48 8.40 -6.58 -9.81
C ALA A 48 8.14 -6.76 -8.30
N TYR A 49 7.05 -7.44 -7.96
CA TYR A 49 6.68 -7.71 -6.56
C TYR A 49 7.67 -8.68 -5.88
N VAL A 50 7.94 -8.42 -4.61
CA VAL A 50 8.79 -9.26 -3.74
C VAL A 50 8.02 -9.68 -2.49
N ASN A 51 8.49 -10.72 -1.80
CA ASN A 51 7.83 -11.19 -0.58
C ASN A 51 7.95 -10.13 0.53
N PRO A 52 6.85 -9.52 1.00
CA PRO A 52 6.90 -8.47 2.02
C PRO A 52 7.39 -8.98 3.38
N HIS A 53 7.30 -10.30 3.64
CA HIS A 53 7.81 -10.92 4.86
C HIS A 53 9.32 -10.67 5.06
N ASN A 54 10.08 -10.45 4.00
CA ASN A 54 11.51 -10.15 4.10
C ASN A 54 11.82 -8.73 4.64
N TYR A 55 10.79 -7.88 4.77
CA TYR A 55 10.91 -6.46 5.12
C TYR A 55 10.13 -6.08 6.38
N ILE A 56 9.35 -7.01 6.91
CA ILE A 56 8.66 -6.89 8.19
C ILE A 56 9.33 -7.89 9.13
N GLY A 57 9.87 -7.39 10.24
CA GLY A 57 10.64 -8.20 11.19
C GLY A 57 9.84 -9.32 11.83
#